data_AF-A0A4Y9FM18-F1
#
_entry.id   AF-A0A4Y9FM18-F1
#
_cell.length_a   1.000
_cell.length_b   1.000
_cell.length_c   1.000
_cell.angle_alpha   90.00
_cell.angle_beta   90.00
_cell.angle_gamma   90.00
#
_symmetry.space_group_name_H-M   'P 1'
#
loop_
_entity.id
_entity.type
_entity.pdbx_description
1 polymer ?
#
loop_
_entity_poly.entity_id
_entity_poly.type
_entity_poly.pdbx_seq_one_letter_code
_entity_poly.pdbx_strand_id
1 'polypeptide(L)'
;MPLLVVMAHYDVDRRLRAHTLRAIRNYTQAAERVVIVSTSGALDDDLASLPAHAEFHTRPNFGYDFFSYKWGLDLAGDYAAYDRIVIANDSFVGPFVPLRVITESVRAEECDLLGITWSARFGGHAQSFFLTVNRAVARSNGFQRFWRDMVPLSDRTTVIREYEAGLTQAVRGSGFRAGAYFQPTDAEDALARARFEHQLTVRLKAGQGATTVAETTRRRREILREYNPVAALADRALLDDRLPLLKFDTLRFDPYGLGADLLLAAAEQRHPEQMDGVREYLRHTRARYPHRTGELNLLPDRRYLQRTGLGYTADAAFPAHDSERDLANR
;
A
#
# COMPACT_ATOMS: atom_id res chain seq x y z
N MET A 1 -18.35 -13.57 -11.77
CA MET A 1 -16.90 -13.65 -11.99
C MET A 1 -16.27 -14.23 -10.73
N PRO A 2 -15.91 -15.53 -10.67
CA PRO A 2 -15.29 -16.13 -9.50
C PRO A 2 -14.01 -15.41 -9.10
N LEU A 3 -13.97 -14.94 -7.85
CA LEU A 3 -12.89 -14.14 -7.31
C LEU A 3 -12.32 -14.81 -6.07
N LEU A 4 -11.00 -14.99 -6.06
CA LEU A 4 -10.22 -15.42 -4.90
C LEU A 4 -9.48 -14.23 -4.31
N VAL A 5 -9.47 -14.12 -2.98
CA VAL A 5 -8.61 -13.18 -2.26
C VAL A 5 -7.65 -13.97 -1.38
N VAL A 6 -6.36 -13.66 -1.47
CA VAL A 6 -5.33 -14.14 -0.54
C VAL A 6 -4.76 -12.94 0.21
N MET A 7 -4.90 -12.95 1.53
CA MET A 7 -4.51 -11.85 2.39
C MET A 7 -3.38 -12.25 3.34
N ALA A 8 -2.26 -11.52 3.33
CA ALA A 8 -1.25 -11.62 4.38
C ALA A 8 -1.65 -10.75 5.59
N HIS A 9 -1.51 -11.30 6.80
CA HIS A 9 -1.87 -10.62 8.05
C HIS A 9 -0.76 -10.67 9.10
N TYR A 10 -0.47 -9.54 9.73
CA TYR A 10 0.40 -9.48 10.90
C TYR A 10 -0.03 -8.38 11.86
N ASP A 11 -0.28 -8.77 13.11
CA ASP A 11 -0.46 -7.83 14.21
C ASP A 11 0.40 -8.25 15.41
N VAL A 12 1.10 -7.29 16.00
CA VAL A 12 2.03 -7.54 17.11
C VAL A 12 1.33 -8.10 18.36
N ASP A 13 0.06 -7.81 18.54
CA ASP A 13 -0.74 -8.27 19.68
C ASP A 13 -1.72 -9.37 19.28
N ARG A 14 -1.52 -9.97 18.09
CA ARG A 14 -2.35 -11.06 17.54
C ARG A 14 -3.83 -10.66 17.43
N ARG A 15 -4.11 -9.41 17.06
CA ARG A 15 -5.49 -8.91 16.89
C ARG A 15 -5.87 -8.76 15.42
N LEU A 16 -7.12 -9.06 15.07
CA LEU A 16 -7.75 -8.54 13.86
C LEU A 16 -8.32 -7.15 14.17
N ARG A 17 -7.56 -6.11 13.84
CA ARG A 17 -7.97 -4.72 14.11
C ARG A 17 -9.23 -4.36 13.32
N ALA A 18 -9.94 -3.32 13.77
CA ALA A 18 -11.19 -2.89 13.14
C ALA A 18 -11.03 -2.57 11.63
N HIS A 19 -9.92 -1.94 11.23
CA HIS A 19 -9.61 -1.69 9.82
C HIS A 19 -9.37 -2.99 9.04
N THR A 20 -8.70 -3.98 9.63
CA THR A 20 -8.46 -5.30 9.04
C THR A 20 -9.78 -6.05 8.84
N LEU A 21 -10.66 -6.05 9.85
CA LEU A 21 -11.98 -6.67 9.76
C LEU A 21 -12.86 -5.98 8.69
N ARG A 22 -12.78 -4.65 8.54
CA ARG A 22 -13.46 -3.92 7.46
C ARG A 22 -12.93 -4.33 6.08
N ALA A 23 -11.62 -4.45 5.92
CA ALA A 23 -11.02 -4.94 4.68
C ALA A 23 -11.50 -6.36 4.34
N ILE A 24 -11.46 -7.28 5.32
CA ILE A 24 -11.94 -8.65 5.16
C ILE A 24 -13.42 -8.67 4.77
N ARG A 25 -14.27 -7.89 5.43
CA ARG A 25 -15.70 -7.79 5.09
C ARG A 25 -15.89 -7.32 3.65
N ASN A 26 -15.19 -6.26 3.25
CA ASN A 26 -15.21 -5.76 1.88
C ASN A 26 -14.80 -6.86 0.87
N TYR A 27 -13.74 -7.62 1.18
CA TYR A 27 -13.30 -8.75 0.34
C TYR A 27 -14.37 -9.84 0.23
N THR A 28 -14.99 -10.24 1.34
CA THR A 28 -16.01 -11.28 1.37
C THR A 28 -17.33 -10.90 0.69
N GLN A 29 -17.59 -9.61 0.47
CA GLN A 29 -18.75 -9.14 -0.31
C GLN A 29 -18.55 -9.36 -1.82
N ALA A 30 -17.32 -9.51 -2.29
CA ALA A 30 -17.01 -9.66 -3.71
C ALA A 30 -16.43 -11.04 -4.07
N ALA A 31 -15.69 -11.66 -3.16
CA ALA A 31 -14.97 -12.90 -3.37
C ALA A 31 -15.78 -14.13 -2.98
N GLU A 32 -15.60 -15.23 -3.71
CA GLU A 32 -16.16 -16.54 -3.34
C GLU A 32 -15.37 -17.19 -2.20
N ARG A 33 -14.09 -16.82 -2.07
CA ARG A 33 -13.19 -17.33 -1.05
C ARG A 33 -12.17 -16.27 -0.67
N VAL A 34 -11.98 -16.06 0.64
CA VAL A 34 -10.97 -15.18 1.21
C VAL A 34 -10.06 -16.01 2.12
N VAL A 35 -8.81 -16.22 1.71
CA VAL A 35 -7.80 -16.96 2.48
C VAL A 35 -6.89 -15.97 3.19
N ILE A 36 -6.98 -15.90 4.51
CA ILE A 36 -6.16 -15.03 5.36
C ILE A 36 -5.02 -15.87 5.94
N VAL A 37 -3.79 -15.47 5.68
CA VAL A 37 -2.57 -16.13 6.15
C VAL A 37 -1.85 -15.21 7.11
N SER A 38 -1.84 -15.56 8.38
CA SER A 38 -1.17 -14.78 9.42
C SER A 38 0.13 -15.39 9.91
N THR A 39 1.13 -14.53 10.11
CA THR A 39 2.41 -14.87 10.76
C THR A 39 2.42 -14.62 12.27
N SER A 40 1.34 -14.05 12.82
CA SER A 40 1.15 -13.79 14.26
C SER A 40 0.00 -14.60 14.87
N GLY A 41 -0.90 -15.12 14.02
CA GLY A 41 -2.17 -15.69 14.45
C GLY A 41 -3.17 -14.60 14.83
N ALA A 42 -4.28 -15.00 15.45
CA ALA A 42 -5.28 -14.10 15.99
C ALA A 42 -5.78 -14.62 17.36
N LEU A 43 -6.52 -13.80 18.09
CA LEU A 43 -7.29 -14.22 19.28
C LEU A 43 -8.62 -14.86 18.87
N ASP A 44 -9.15 -15.75 19.71
CA ASP A 44 -10.36 -16.52 19.41
C ASP A 44 -11.59 -15.63 19.19
N ASP A 45 -11.76 -14.57 19.98
CA ASP A 45 -12.87 -13.61 19.80
C ASP A 45 -12.83 -12.91 18.44
N ASP A 46 -11.62 -12.61 17.95
CA ASP A 46 -11.44 -12.00 16.63
C ASP A 46 -11.77 -13.01 15.52
N LEU A 47 -11.36 -14.27 15.67
CA LEU A 47 -11.67 -15.36 14.74
C LEU A 47 -13.18 -15.64 14.68
N ALA A 48 -13.87 -15.57 15.82
CA ALA A 48 -15.32 -15.74 15.90
C ALA A 48 -16.09 -14.64 15.15
N SER A 49 -15.45 -13.48 14.90
CA SER A 49 -16.04 -12.35 14.17
C SER A 49 -15.83 -12.38 12.65
N LEU A 50 -15.09 -13.39 12.14
CA LEU A 50 -14.80 -13.52 10.72
C LEU A 50 -16.07 -13.84 9.92
N PRO A 51 -16.26 -13.26 8.72
CA PRO A 51 -17.34 -13.64 7.83
C PRO A 51 -17.21 -15.10 7.36
N ALA A 52 -18.33 -15.75 7.03
CA ALA A 52 -18.38 -17.19 6.72
C ALA A 52 -17.45 -17.66 5.58
N HIS A 53 -17.12 -16.79 4.62
CA HIS A 53 -16.23 -17.10 3.48
C HIS A 53 -14.77 -16.67 3.70
N ALA A 54 -14.43 -16.28 4.92
CA ALA A 54 -13.07 -15.96 5.33
C ALA A 54 -12.44 -17.14 6.09
N GLU A 55 -11.39 -17.71 5.52
CA GLU A 55 -10.59 -18.77 6.12
C GLU A 55 -9.34 -18.18 6.75
N PHE A 56 -9.05 -18.51 8.00
CA PHE A 56 -7.87 -18.00 8.69
C PHE A 56 -6.86 -19.12 8.97
N HIS A 57 -5.64 -18.91 8.52
CA HIS A 57 -4.53 -19.85 8.68
C HIS A 57 -3.35 -19.17 9.35
N THR A 58 -2.75 -19.84 10.32
CA THR A 58 -1.52 -19.36 10.96
C THR A 58 -0.32 -20.11 10.39
N ARG A 59 0.77 -19.39 10.14
CA ARG A 59 2.06 -19.94 9.71
C ARG A 59 3.22 -19.34 10.52
N PRO A 60 4.39 -19.99 10.56
CA PRO A 60 5.57 -19.40 11.19
C PRO A 60 6.01 -18.11 10.47
N ASN A 61 6.58 -17.17 11.23
CA ASN A 61 6.93 -15.83 10.74
C ASN A 61 8.29 -15.79 10.01
N PHE A 62 8.30 -16.14 8.72
CA PHE A 62 9.47 -16.01 7.85
C PHE A 62 9.08 -15.66 6.40
N GLY A 63 10.01 -15.20 5.56
CA GLY A 63 9.73 -14.99 4.13
C GLY A 63 8.81 -13.81 3.79
N TYR A 64 8.50 -12.93 4.75
CA TYR A 64 7.64 -11.76 4.60
C TYR A 64 6.26 -12.08 3.99
N ASP A 65 5.52 -11.03 3.59
CA ASP A 65 4.16 -11.15 3.04
C ASP A 65 4.10 -12.04 1.79
N PHE A 66 5.13 -12.01 0.94
CA PHE A 66 5.21 -12.84 -0.26
C PHE A 66 5.09 -14.33 0.04
N PHE A 67 5.71 -14.80 1.11
CA PHE A 67 5.58 -16.20 1.48
C PHE A 67 4.21 -16.52 2.08
N SER A 68 3.54 -15.54 2.71
CA SER A 68 2.14 -15.68 3.11
C SER A 68 1.20 -15.72 1.90
N TYR A 69 1.48 -14.95 0.83
CA TYR A 69 0.75 -15.04 -0.44
C TYR A 69 0.91 -16.40 -1.09
N LYS A 70 2.14 -16.92 -1.17
CA LYS A 70 2.42 -18.26 -1.68
C LYS A 70 1.63 -19.31 -0.90
N TRP A 71 1.69 -19.27 0.44
CA TRP A 71 0.98 -20.22 1.30
C TRP A 71 -0.54 -20.17 1.09
N GLY A 72 -1.11 -18.98 0.95
CA GLY A 72 -2.53 -18.82 0.70
C GLY A 72 -2.95 -19.30 -0.69
N LEU A 73 -2.11 -19.13 -1.71
CA LEU A 73 -2.32 -19.73 -3.03
C LEU A 73 -2.23 -21.25 -2.98
N ASP A 74 -1.27 -21.82 -2.25
CA ASP A 74 -1.14 -23.27 -2.07
C ASP A 74 -2.38 -23.85 -1.35
N LEU A 75 -2.90 -23.16 -0.32
CA LEU A 75 -4.15 -23.52 0.38
C LEU A 75 -5.39 -23.36 -0.51
N ALA A 76 -5.36 -22.42 -1.45
CA ALA A 76 -6.43 -22.24 -2.42
C ALA A 76 -6.54 -23.45 -3.38
N GLY A 77 -5.43 -24.14 -3.64
CA GLY A 77 -5.37 -25.28 -4.55
C GLY A 77 -5.32 -24.83 -6.01
N ASP A 78 -6.32 -25.23 -6.82
CA ASP A 78 -6.44 -24.78 -8.21
C ASP A 78 -6.94 -23.33 -8.29
N TYR A 79 -6.09 -22.39 -7.88
CA TYR A 79 -6.39 -20.96 -7.94
C TYR A 79 -6.57 -20.46 -9.39
N ALA A 80 -6.18 -21.25 -10.40
CA ALA A 80 -6.40 -20.96 -11.81
C ALA A 80 -7.85 -21.25 -12.27
N ALA A 81 -8.69 -21.80 -11.39
CA ALA A 81 -10.13 -21.91 -11.57
C ALA A 81 -10.85 -20.57 -11.45
N TYR A 82 -10.31 -19.61 -10.69
CA TYR A 82 -10.91 -18.28 -10.50
C TYR A 82 -10.73 -17.41 -11.76
N ASP A 83 -11.69 -16.53 -12.04
CA ASP A 83 -11.58 -15.53 -13.12
C ASP A 83 -10.53 -14.47 -12.77
N ARG A 84 -10.39 -14.18 -11.47
CA ARG A 84 -9.48 -13.18 -10.94
C ARG A 84 -9.00 -13.55 -9.54
N ILE A 85 -7.77 -13.19 -9.25
CA ILE A 85 -7.15 -13.35 -7.92
C ILE A 85 -6.77 -11.96 -7.43
N VAL A 86 -6.98 -11.70 -6.15
CA VAL A 86 -6.46 -10.55 -5.43
C VAL A 86 -5.47 -11.05 -4.39
N ILE A 87 -4.31 -10.42 -4.34
CA ILE A 87 -3.28 -10.65 -3.33
C ILE A 87 -3.09 -9.33 -2.60
N ALA A 88 -3.28 -9.31 -1.29
CA ALA A 88 -3.15 -8.09 -0.50
C ALA A 88 -2.54 -8.38 0.87
N ASN A 89 -1.92 -7.38 1.50
CA ASN A 89 -1.59 -7.43 2.92
C ASN A 89 -2.49 -6.47 3.72
N ASP A 90 -2.28 -6.39 5.02
CA ASP A 90 -3.03 -5.55 5.96
C ASP A 90 -2.30 -4.25 6.32
N SER A 91 -1.30 -3.83 5.55
CA SER A 91 -0.45 -2.68 5.89
C SER A 91 -1.02 -1.31 5.47
N PHE A 92 -2.34 -1.22 5.32
CA PHE A 92 -3.09 -0.02 4.96
C PHE A 92 -4.49 -0.01 5.60
N VAL A 93 -5.11 1.17 5.61
CA VAL A 93 -6.55 1.32 5.80
C VAL A 93 -7.22 1.31 4.43
N GLY A 94 -8.25 0.47 4.28
CA GLY A 94 -9.04 0.34 3.05
C GLY A 94 -9.15 -1.12 2.55
N PRO A 95 -9.59 -1.34 1.30
CA PRO A 95 -10.01 -0.30 0.34
C PRO A 95 -11.22 0.49 0.82
N PHE A 96 -11.26 1.80 0.54
CA PHE A 96 -12.39 2.70 0.84
C PHE A 96 -13.57 2.52 -0.12
N VAL A 97 -13.34 1.81 -1.21
CA VAL A 97 -14.34 1.44 -2.22
C VAL A 97 -14.62 -0.07 -2.13
N PRO A 98 -15.80 -0.53 -2.58
CA PRO A 98 -16.05 -1.97 -2.74
C PRO A 98 -14.97 -2.62 -3.63
N LEU A 99 -14.51 -3.83 -3.27
CA LEU A 99 -13.45 -4.53 -4.00
C LEU A 99 -13.74 -4.63 -5.51
N ARG A 100 -15.02 -4.79 -5.88
CA ARG A 100 -15.48 -4.84 -7.28
C ARG A 100 -15.09 -3.60 -8.08
N VAL A 101 -15.11 -2.41 -7.47
CA VAL A 101 -14.72 -1.15 -8.12
C VAL A 101 -13.27 -1.21 -8.61
N ILE A 102 -12.40 -1.92 -7.91
CA ILE A 102 -11.01 -2.13 -8.34
C ILE A 102 -10.93 -3.24 -9.36
N THR A 103 -11.52 -4.41 -9.07
CA THR A 103 -11.36 -5.64 -9.87
C THR A 103 -12.11 -5.64 -11.20
N GLU A 104 -13.12 -4.78 -11.34
CA GLU A 104 -13.96 -4.62 -12.53
C GLU A 104 -13.78 -3.23 -13.16
N SER A 105 -12.71 -2.51 -12.78
CA SER A 105 -12.36 -1.23 -13.39
C SER A 105 -11.85 -1.39 -14.82
N VAL A 106 -11.96 -0.32 -15.62
CA VAL A 106 -11.32 -0.23 -16.95
C VAL A 106 -9.84 -0.63 -16.88
N ARG A 107 -9.13 -0.21 -15.83
CA ARG A 107 -7.73 -0.57 -15.63
C ARG A 107 -7.52 -2.07 -15.41
N ALA A 108 -8.45 -2.75 -14.76
CA ALA A 108 -8.43 -4.19 -14.56
C ALA A 108 -8.78 -4.98 -15.84
N GLU A 109 -9.43 -4.36 -16.82
CA GLU A 109 -9.64 -4.90 -18.16
C GLU A 109 -8.41 -4.67 -19.06
N GLU A 110 -7.76 -3.51 -18.94
CA GLU A 110 -6.57 -3.16 -19.73
C GLU A 110 -5.28 -3.88 -19.29
N CYS A 111 -5.18 -4.23 -18.01
CA CYS A 111 -4.00 -4.82 -17.39
C CYS A 111 -4.31 -6.23 -16.85
N ASP A 112 -3.48 -7.20 -17.21
CA ASP A 112 -3.60 -8.58 -16.72
C ASP A 112 -3.07 -8.74 -15.28
N LEU A 113 -2.09 -7.91 -14.90
CA LEU A 113 -1.63 -7.70 -13.53
C LEU A 113 -1.77 -6.21 -13.18
N LEU A 114 -2.47 -5.91 -12.09
CA LEU A 114 -2.77 -4.56 -11.68
C LEU A 114 -2.44 -4.38 -10.19
N GLY A 115 -1.53 -3.47 -9.86
CA GLY A 115 -1.37 -2.99 -8.49
C GLY A 115 -2.23 -1.78 -8.21
N ILE A 116 -2.32 -1.35 -6.95
CA ILE A 116 -2.98 -0.05 -6.67
C ILE A 116 -2.14 1.11 -7.19
N THR A 117 -0.82 1.04 -7.03
CA THR A 117 0.13 2.06 -7.47
C THR A 117 1.31 1.44 -8.23
N TRP A 118 1.98 2.25 -9.05
CA TRP A 118 3.14 1.84 -9.85
C TRP A 118 4.43 2.45 -9.31
N SER A 119 5.46 1.64 -9.11
CA SER A 119 6.80 2.09 -8.73
C SER A 119 7.70 2.09 -9.96
N ALA A 120 8.37 3.21 -10.24
CA ALA A 120 9.36 3.29 -11.33
C ALA A 120 10.69 2.59 -11.00
N ARG A 121 10.90 2.20 -9.74
CA ARG A 121 12.13 1.54 -9.29
C ARG A 121 12.25 0.13 -9.88
N PHE A 122 13.48 -0.36 -10.00
CA PHE A 122 13.77 -1.74 -10.42
C PHE A 122 13.06 -2.17 -11.73
N GLY A 123 13.05 -1.29 -12.74
CA GLY A 123 12.49 -1.60 -14.07
C GLY A 123 10.97 -1.40 -14.20
N GLY A 124 10.33 -0.77 -13.23
CA GLY A 124 8.89 -0.49 -13.24
C GLY A 124 8.07 -1.70 -12.81
N HIS A 125 7.32 -1.56 -11.71
CA HIS A 125 6.49 -2.65 -11.19
C HIS A 125 5.24 -2.17 -10.45
N ALA A 126 4.24 -3.04 -10.39
CA ALA A 126 3.07 -2.88 -9.55
C ALA A 126 3.43 -3.19 -8.08
N GLN A 127 2.96 -2.36 -7.15
CA GLN A 127 3.33 -2.53 -5.74
C GLN A 127 2.57 -3.67 -5.05
N SER A 128 3.28 -4.49 -4.28
CA SER A 128 2.82 -5.81 -3.82
C SER A 128 1.88 -5.81 -2.61
N PHE A 129 1.61 -4.65 -2.01
CA PHE A 129 0.66 -4.56 -0.89
C PHE A 129 -0.78 -4.83 -1.34
N PHE A 130 -1.08 -4.64 -2.62
CA PHE A 130 -2.35 -5.00 -3.22
C PHE A 130 -2.16 -5.19 -4.73
N LEU A 131 -2.40 -6.40 -5.21
CA LEU A 131 -2.31 -6.82 -6.61
C LEU A 131 -3.59 -7.55 -6.99
N THR A 132 -4.02 -7.40 -8.24
CA THR A 132 -4.95 -8.32 -8.88
C THR A 132 -4.36 -8.89 -10.15
N VAL A 133 -4.61 -10.18 -10.38
CA VAL A 133 -4.26 -10.87 -11.62
C VAL A 133 -5.47 -11.55 -12.22
N ASN A 134 -5.60 -11.54 -13.54
CA ASN A 134 -6.66 -12.28 -14.22
C ASN A 134 -6.30 -13.77 -14.36
N ARG A 135 -7.28 -14.58 -14.74
CA ARG A 135 -7.12 -16.03 -14.97
C ARG A 135 -6.01 -16.35 -15.97
N ALA A 136 -5.82 -15.55 -17.01
CA ALA A 136 -4.81 -15.82 -18.04
C ALA A 136 -3.40 -15.78 -17.44
N VAL A 137 -3.11 -14.79 -16.58
CA VAL A 137 -1.87 -14.72 -15.80
C VAL A 137 -1.78 -15.88 -14.82
N ALA A 138 -2.84 -16.20 -14.08
CA ALA A 138 -2.85 -17.29 -13.10
C ALA A 138 -2.54 -18.68 -13.72
N ARG A 139 -2.94 -18.88 -14.98
CA ARG A 139 -2.66 -20.09 -15.78
C ARG A 139 -1.30 -20.09 -16.46
N SER A 140 -0.62 -18.94 -16.50
CA SER A 140 0.64 -18.83 -17.20
C SER A 140 1.75 -19.62 -16.51
N ASN A 141 2.62 -20.24 -17.30
CA ASN A 141 3.80 -20.92 -16.78
C ASN A 141 4.68 -19.98 -15.96
N GLY A 142 4.86 -18.72 -16.40
CA GLY A 142 5.68 -17.75 -15.66
C GLY A 142 5.16 -17.50 -14.24
N PHE A 143 3.85 -17.28 -14.08
CA PHE A 143 3.24 -17.04 -12.78
C PHE A 143 3.28 -18.29 -11.89
N GLN A 144 2.93 -19.47 -12.42
CA GLN A 144 2.95 -20.71 -11.64
C GLN A 144 4.37 -21.09 -11.21
N ARG A 145 5.36 -20.94 -12.09
CA ARG A 145 6.78 -21.16 -11.75
C ARG A 145 7.25 -20.18 -10.68
N PHE A 146 6.90 -18.90 -10.80
CA PHE A 146 7.26 -17.88 -9.82
C PHE A 146 6.85 -18.28 -8.40
N TRP A 147 5.58 -18.69 -8.20
CA TRP A 147 5.12 -19.10 -6.87
C TRP A 147 5.67 -20.44 -6.42
N ARG A 148 5.75 -21.43 -7.33
CA ARG A 148 6.24 -22.77 -6.98
C ARG A 148 7.72 -22.76 -6.57
N ASP A 149 8.54 -22.00 -7.29
CA ASP A 149 10.00 -21.97 -7.10
C ASP A 149 10.43 -20.88 -6.08
N MET A 150 9.48 -20.13 -5.53
CA MET A 150 9.74 -19.11 -4.49
C MET A 150 10.28 -19.74 -3.21
N VAL A 151 11.39 -19.18 -2.73
CA VAL A 151 12.03 -19.52 -1.45
C VAL A 151 11.77 -18.41 -0.43
N PRO A 152 11.86 -18.69 0.88
CA PRO A 152 11.75 -17.61 1.86
C PRO A 152 13.02 -16.75 1.88
N LEU A 153 12.87 -15.43 1.81
CA LEU A 153 13.96 -14.46 1.96
C LEU A 153 13.83 -13.65 3.25
N SER A 154 14.95 -13.22 3.80
CA SER A 154 15.04 -12.43 5.04
C SER A 154 15.54 -10.99 4.83
N ASP A 155 15.97 -10.63 3.62
CA ASP A 155 16.39 -9.26 3.29
C ASP A 155 15.31 -8.52 2.48
N ARG A 156 14.88 -7.35 2.97
CA ARG A 156 13.80 -6.55 2.37
C ARG A 156 14.14 -6.06 0.96
N THR A 157 15.37 -5.63 0.72
CA THR A 157 15.78 -5.12 -0.59
C THR A 157 15.72 -6.25 -1.62
N THR A 158 16.18 -7.43 -1.22
CA THR A 158 16.13 -8.65 -2.02
C THR A 158 14.68 -9.08 -2.25
N VAL A 159 13.79 -9.01 -1.25
CA VAL A 159 12.35 -9.25 -1.44
C VAL A 159 11.74 -8.29 -2.48
N ILE A 160 12.02 -6.99 -2.39
CA ILE A 160 11.49 -6.03 -3.35
C ILE A 160 12.01 -6.34 -4.76
N ARG A 161 13.30 -6.60 -4.90
CA ARG A 161 13.92 -6.85 -6.21
C ARG A 161 13.48 -8.18 -6.82
N GLU A 162 13.59 -9.27 -6.05
CA GLU A 162 13.35 -10.63 -6.53
C GLU A 162 11.85 -10.98 -6.59
N TYR A 163 11.03 -10.41 -5.70
CA TYR A 163 9.61 -10.77 -5.62
C TYR A 163 8.66 -9.67 -6.08
N GLU A 164 8.77 -8.44 -5.59
CA GLU A 164 7.85 -7.38 -6.01
C GLU A 164 8.08 -6.97 -7.47
N ALA A 165 9.30 -6.58 -7.80
CA ALA A 165 9.68 -6.32 -9.17
C ALA A 165 9.70 -7.63 -9.98
N GLY A 166 10.26 -8.71 -9.42
CA GLY A 166 10.36 -10.00 -10.10
C GLY A 166 9.02 -10.60 -10.54
N LEU A 167 7.96 -10.50 -9.73
CA LEU A 167 6.62 -10.93 -10.11
C LEU A 167 6.12 -10.17 -11.35
N THR A 168 6.26 -8.83 -11.33
CA THR A 168 5.84 -8.01 -12.47
C THR A 168 6.66 -8.35 -13.72
N GLN A 169 7.98 -8.58 -13.59
CA GLN A 169 8.82 -8.97 -14.72
C GLN A 169 8.49 -10.38 -15.23
N ALA A 170 8.19 -11.35 -14.37
CA ALA A 170 7.78 -12.69 -14.77
C ALA A 170 6.47 -12.67 -15.59
N VAL A 171 5.51 -11.83 -15.17
CA VAL A 171 4.25 -11.62 -15.88
C VAL A 171 4.48 -10.94 -17.23
N ARG A 172 5.23 -9.83 -17.27
CA ARG A 172 5.56 -9.13 -18.53
C ARG A 172 6.37 -9.99 -19.49
N GLY A 173 7.33 -10.77 -18.98
CA GLY A 173 8.12 -11.72 -19.75
C GLY A 173 7.29 -12.86 -20.35
N SER A 174 6.10 -13.11 -19.81
CA SER A 174 5.12 -14.05 -20.36
C SER A 174 4.13 -13.42 -21.35
N GLY A 175 4.35 -12.16 -21.76
CA GLY A 175 3.55 -11.45 -22.76
C GLY A 175 2.33 -10.70 -22.21
N PHE A 176 2.14 -10.68 -20.89
CA PHE A 176 1.01 -10.01 -20.24
C PHE A 176 1.28 -8.54 -19.90
N ARG A 177 0.22 -7.76 -19.79
CA ARG A 177 0.25 -6.35 -19.44
C ARG A 177 0.21 -6.16 -17.93
N ALA A 178 1.09 -5.31 -17.41
CA ALA A 178 1.11 -4.90 -16.02
C ALA A 178 0.87 -3.40 -15.89
N GLY A 179 0.15 -2.98 -14.86
CA GLY A 179 -0.14 -1.56 -14.61
C GLY A 179 -0.57 -1.26 -13.18
N ALA A 180 -1.12 -0.06 -12.99
CA ALA A 180 -1.66 0.38 -11.71
C ALA A 180 -3.08 0.93 -11.84
N TYR A 181 -3.87 0.78 -10.77
CA TYR A 181 -5.23 1.29 -10.65
C TYR A 181 -5.22 2.82 -10.56
N PHE A 182 -4.45 3.37 -9.62
CA PHE A 182 -4.25 4.81 -9.51
C PHE A 182 -3.37 5.31 -10.65
N GLN A 183 -3.93 6.21 -11.46
CA GLN A 183 -3.24 6.90 -12.54
C GLN A 183 -3.15 8.39 -12.18
N PRO A 184 -2.00 8.87 -11.66
CA PRO A 184 -1.82 10.30 -11.41
C PRO A 184 -1.99 11.11 -12.68
N THR A 185 -2.68 12.24 -12.58
CA THR A 185 -2.68 13.28 -13.61
C THR A 185 -1.29 13.93 -13.70
N ASP A 186 -1.02 14.66 -14.78
CA ASP A 186 0.25 15.40 -14.94
C ASP A 186 0.48 16.39 -13.78
N ALA A 187 -0.58 17.01 -13.27
CA ALA A 187 -0.50 17.92 -12.12
C ALA A 187 -0.15 17.17 -10.82
N GLU A 188 -0.78 16.02 -10.55
CA GLU A 188 -0.47 15.20 -9.38
C GLU A 188 0.93 14.60 -9.45
N ASP A 189 1.37 14.18 -10.64
CA ASP A 189 2.72 13.70 -10.85
C ASP A 189 3.76 14.81 -10.62
N ALA A 190 3.52 16.03 -11.12
CA ALA A 190 4.37 17.18 -10.82
C ALA A 190 4.44 17.49 -9.32
N LEU A 191 3.30 17.44 -8.62
CA LEU A 191 3.23 17.60 -7.17
C LEU A 191 4.02 16.50 -6.44
N ALA A 192 3.89 15.24 -6.85
CA ALA A 192 4.60 14.12 -6.26
C ALA A 192 6.12 14.25 -6.41
N ARG A 193 6.61 14.72 -7.58
CA ARG A 193 8.03 15.02 -7.81
C ARG A 193 8.51 16.15 -6.89
N ALA A 194 7.72 17.22 -6.74
CA ALA A 194 8.07 18.33 -5.86
C ALA A 194 8.11 17.90 -4.37
N ARG A 195 7.16 17.08 -3.93
CA ARG A 195 7.16 16.46 -2.60
C ARG A 195 8.35 15.54 -2.39
N PHE A 196 8.75 14.78 -3.40
CA PHE A 196 9.94 13.93 -3.32
C PHE A 196 11.24 14.75 -3.27
N GLU A 197 11.34 15.84 -4.03
CA GLU A 197 12.45 16.78 -3.95
C GLU A 197 12.57 17.42 -2.56
N HIS A 198 11.42 17.76 -1.95
CA HIS A 198 11.35 18.21 -0.57
C HIS A 198 11.91 17.17 0.40
N GLN A 199 11.47 15.90 0.29
CA GLN A 199 11.99 14.79 1.11
C GLN A 199 13.52 14.68 1.00
N LEU A 200 14.08 14.74 -0.21
CA LEU A 200 15.52 14.68 -0.42
C LEU A 200 16.24 15.83 0.30
N THR A 201 15.70 17.05 0.20
CA THR A 201 16.23 18.23 0.87
C THR A 201 16.21 18.08 2.39
N VAL A 202 15.10 17.57 2.93
CA VAL A 202 14.91 17.32 4.35
C VAL A 202 15.92 16.28 4.86
N ARG A 203 16.13 15.18 4.12
CA ARG A 203 17.11 14.13 4.46
C ARG A 203 18.56 14.62 4.40
N LEU A 204 18.90 15.45 3.43
CA LEU A 204 20.23 16.07 3.33
C LEU A 204 20.50 16.97 4.53
N LYS A 205 19.53 17.79 4.95
CA LYS A 205 19.65 18.64 6.16
C LYS A 205 19.83 17.82 7.44
N ALA A 206 19.24 16.63 7.50
CA ALA A 206 19.36 15.71 8.63
C ALA A 206 20.65 14.86 8.61
N GLY A 207 21.57 15.09 7.67
CA GLY A 207 22.86 14.39 7.61
C GLY A 207 22.79 12.91 7.19
N GLN A 208 21.68 12.45 6.60
CA GLN A 208 21.47 11.03 6.21
C GLN A 208 21.71 10.74 4.72
N GLY A 209 22.27 11.69 3.97
CA GLY A 209 22.64 11.45 2.56
C GLY A 209 24.00 10.79 2.45
N ALA A 210 24.06 9.53 1.98
CA ALA A 210 25.31 8.90 1.52
C ALA A 210 25.79 9.45 0.16
N THR A 211 25.18 10.53 -0.32
CA THR A 211 25.28 11.02 -1.69
C THR A 211 25.52 12.52 -1.63
N THR A 212 26.56 12.99 -2.32
CA THR A 212 26.92 14.41 -2.29
C THR A 212 25.86 15.26 -3.00
N VAL A 213 25.77 16.56 -2.65
CA VAL A 213 24.90 17.54 -3.35
C VAL A 213 25.17 17.55 -4.87
N ALA A 214 26.41 17.25 -5.27
CA ALA A 214 26.83 17.15 -6.68
C ALA A 214 26.26 15.92 -7.41
N GLU A 215 26.22 14.74 -6.78
CA GLU A 215 25.58 13.54 -7.34
C GLU A 215 24.05 13.68 -7.43
N THR A 216 23.45 14.36 -6.45
CA THR A 216 22.00 14.67 -6.42
C THR A 216 21.59 15.57 -7.60
N THR A 217 22.47 16.51 -7.98
CA THR A 217 22.21 17.46 -9.08
C THR A 217 22.31 16.80 -10.47
N ARG A 218 23.23 15.85 -10.67
CA ARG A 218 23.50 15.23 -12.00
C ARG A 218 22.44 14.21 -12.46
N ARG A 219 21.70 13.59 -11.53
CA ARG A 219 20.64 12.58 -11.79
C ARG A 219 19.22 13.05 -11.43
N ARG A 220 19.03 14.35 -11.22
CA ARG A 220 17.81 14.94 -10.63
C ARG A 220 16.53 14.51 -11.35
N ARG A 221 16.49 14.53 -12.69
CA ARG A 221 15.26 14.19 -13.44
C ARG A 221 14.87 12.72 -13.39
N GLU A 222 15.84 11.80 -13.40
CA GLU A 222 15.56 10.35 -13.39
C GLU A 222 15.20 9.89 -11.97
N ILE A 223 15.96 10.32 -10.97
CA ILE A 223 15.69 10.02 -9.56
C ILE A 223 14.32 10.55 -9.17
N LEU A 224 13.94 11.75 -9.61
CA LEU A 224 12.63 12.30 -9.26
C LEU A 224 11.45 11.52 -9.84
N ARG A 225 11.66 10.52 -10.71
CA ARG A 225 10.61 9.58 -11.14
C ARG A 225 10.42 8.40 -10.20
N GLU A 226 11.33 8.18 -9.25
CA GLU A 226 11.33 7.04 -8.33
C GLU A 226 10.56 7.30 -7.03
N TYR A 227 9.74 8.36 -6.98
CA TYR A 227 8.88 8.61 -5.82
C TYR A 227 7.92 7.43 -5.59
N ASN A 228 7.53 7.21 -4.34
CA ASN A 228 6.51 6.23 -3.99
C ASN A 228 5.12 6.88 -4.07
N PRO A 229 4.25 6.56 -5.05
CA PRO A 229 3.02 7.31 -5.28
C PRO A 229 2.06 7.25 -4.10
N VAL A 230 1.90 6.08 -3.47
CA VAL A 230 0.98 5.90 -2.32
C VAL A 230 1.40 6.70 -1.09
N ALA A 231 2.67 7.13 -1.02
CA ALA A 231 3.16 8.04 0.03
C ALA A 231 3.11 9.50 -0.43
N ALA A 232 3.67 9.81 -1.60
CA ALA A 232 3.75 11.18 -2.11
C ALA A 232 2.37 11.80 -2.39
N LEU A 233 1.37 10.97 -2.72
CA LEU A 233 0.01 11.37 -3.07
C LEU A 233 -1.04 10.75 -2.14
N ALA A 234 -0.66 10.44 -0.89
CA ALA A 234 -1.57 9.79 0.06
C ALA A 234 -2.86 10.58 0.32
N ASP A 235 -2.79 11.92 0.29
CA ASP A 235 -3.96 12.79 0.42
C ASP A 235 -4.97 12.63 -0.73
N ARG A 236 -4.58 12.11 -1.90
CA ARG A 236 -5.53 11.82 -2.98
C ARG A 236 -6.57 10.77 -2.59
N ALA A 237 -6.28 9.93 -1.60
CA ALA A 237 -7.24 8.98 -1.04
C ALA A 237 -8.43 9.65 -0.31
N LEU A 238 -8.41 10.98 -0.15
CA LEU A 238 -9.44 11.77 0.50
C LEU A 238 -10.33 12.56 -0.47
N LEU A 239 -10.04 12.51 -1.77
CA LEU A 239 -10.72 13.33 -2.79
C LEU A 239 -11.75 12.53 -3.57
N ASP A 240 -11.34 11.37 -4.05
CA ASP A 240 -12.13 10.50 -4.91
C ASP A 240 -11.68 9.04 -4.75
N ASP A 241 -12.30 8.18 -5.54
CA ASP A 241 -12.11 6.73 -5.49
C ASP A 241 -10.85 6.24 -6.22
N ARG A 242 -10.04 7.12 -6.83
CA ARG A 242 -8.88 6.73 -7.67
C ARG A 242 -7.72 6.17 -6.86
N LEU A 243 -7.54 6.61 -5.61
CA LEU A 243 -6.57 6.05 -4.66
C LEU A 243 -7.31 5.47 -3.45
N PRO A 244 -7.68 4.19 -3.46
CA PRO A 244 -8.70 3.68 -2.55
C PRO A 244 -8.17 3.29 -1.17
N LEU A 245 -6.98 3.74 -0.73
CA LEU A 245 -6.39 3.32 0.54
C LEU A 245 -5.32 4.28 1.07
N LEU A 246 -5.03 4.16 2.37
CA LEU A 246 -3.97 4.89 3.07
C LEU A 246 -2.99 3.94 3.75
N LYS A 247 -1.69 4.09 3.47
CA LYS A 247 -0.64 3.24 4.06
C LYS A 247 -0.33 3.65 5.50
N PHE A 248 -0.19 2.67 6.39
CA PHE A 248 0.23 2.92 7.77
C PHE A 248 1.63 3.52 7.86
N ASP A 249 2.56 3.10 6.98
CA ASP A 249 3.90 3.69 6.92
C ASP A 249 3.84 5.21 6.67
N THR A 250 2.92 5.66 5.80
CA THR A 250 2.71 7.10 5.54
C THR A 250 2.20 7.81 6.79
N LEU A 251 1.16 7.26 7.43
CA LEU A 251 0.54 7.88 8.62
C LEU A 251 1.46 7.86 9.85
N ARG A 252 2.33 6.85 9.96
CA ARG A 252 3.19 6.64 11.13
C ARG A 252 4.52 7.38 11.04
N PHE A 253 5.15 7.35 9.86
CA PHE A 253 6.52 7.79 9.71
C PHE A 253 6.66 9.11 8.94
N ASP A 254 5.60 9.52 8.25
CA ASP A 254 5.62 10.68 7.36
C ASP A 254 6.90 10.72 6.52
N PRO A 255 7.14 9.72 5.66
CA PRO A 255 8.45 9.51 5.06
C PRO A 255 8.93 10.73 4.26
N TYR A 256 8.00 11.57 3.79
CA TYR A 256 8.26 12.76 3.00
C TYR A 256 8.23 14.05 3.82
N GLY A 257 7.83 14.01 5.10
CA GLY A 257 7.72 15.17 5.97
C GLY A 257 6.62 16.15 5.52
N LEU A 258 5.45 15.63 5.14
CA LEU A 258 4.36 16.41 4.52
C LEU A 258 3.21 16.72 5.49
N GLY A 259 3.29 16.33 6.76
CA GLY A 259 2.23 16.54 7.74
C GLY A 259 1.26 15.36 7.84
N ALA A 260 1.77 14.16 8.09
CA ALA A 260 0.93 12.96 8.19
C ALA A 260 -0.13 13.02 9.32
N ASP A 261 0.06 13.87 10.32
CA ASP A 261 -0.89 14.13 11.38
C ASP A 261 -2.12 14.92 10.90
N LEU A 262 -1.91 15.88 9.99
CA LEU A 262 -2.99 16.60 9.30
C LEU A 262 -3.73 15.65 8.34
N LEU A 263 -2.98 14.81 7.60
CA LEU A 263 -3.57 13.77 6.76
C LEU A 263 -4.46 12.82 7.59
N LEU A 264 -3.99 12.38 8.76
CA LEU A 264 -4.76 11.50 9.64
C LEU A 264 -6.04 12.19 10.16
N ALA A 265 -5.96 13.46 10.57
CA ALA A 265 -7.13 14.23 11.00
C ALA A 265 -8.16 14.40 9.87
N ALA A 266 -7.69 14.79 8.67
CA ALA A 266 -8.54 14.94 7.49
C ALA A 266 -9.19 13.60 7.07
N ALA A 267 -8.45 12.49 7.20
CA ALA A 267 -8.96 11.15 6.92
C ALA A 267 -10.06 10.74 7.91
N GLU A 268 -9.87 10.99 9.21
CA GLU A 268 -10.90 10.71 10.22
C GLU A 268 -12.17 11.53 10.02
N GLN A 269 -12.03 12.78 9.56
CA GLN A 269 -13.17 13.64 9.26
C GLN A 269 -13.95 13.16 8.02
N ARG A 270 -13.25 12.77 6.95
CA ARG A 270 -13.86 12.39 5.67
C ARG A 270 -14.34 10.95 5.62
N HIS A 271 -13.66 10.04 6.31
CA HIS A 271 -13.96 8.62 6.33
C HIS A 271 -14.02 8.06 7.77
N PRO A 272 -14.92 8.56 8.63
CA PRO A 272 -14.95 8.23 10.05
C PRO A 272 -15.08 6.73 10.31
N GLU A 273 -15.92 6.02 9.54
CA GLU A 273 -16.08 4.57 9.67
C GLU A 273 -14.81 3.79 9.29
N GLN A 274 -14.17 4.16 8.17
CA GLN A 274 -12.95 3.48 7.71
C GLN A 274 -11.78 3.73 8.66
N MET A 275 -11.72 4.93 9.24
CA MET A 275 -10.63 5.38 10.12
C MET A 275 -10.85 5.04 11.60
N ASP A 276 -12.02 4.51 11.96
CA ASP A 276 -12.33 4.12 13.34
C ASP A 276 -11.26 3.17 13.93
N GLY A 277 -10.76 3.50 15.12
CA GLY A 277 -9.69 2.77 15.80
C GLY A 277 -8.27 2.92 15.21
N VAL A 278 -8.09 3.58 14.04
CA VAL A 278 -6.78 3.69 13.37
C VAL A 278 -5.79 4.52 14.18
N ARG A 279 -6.20 5.67 14.72
CA ARG A 279 -5.32 6.52 15.53
C ARG A 279 -4.87 5.84 16.82
N GLU A 280 -5.76 5.08 17.45
CA GLU A 280 -5.41 4.28 18.63
C GLU A 280 -4.44 3.17 18.28
N TYR A 281 -4.70 2.42 17.21
CA TYR A 281 -3.80 1.39 16.70
C TYR A 281 -2.39 1.96 16.42
N LEU A 282 -2.30 3.08 15.71
CA LEU A 282 -1.03 3.74 15.40
C LEU A 282 -0.28 4.15 16.68
N ARG A 283 -0.99 4.68 17.68
CA ARG A 283 -0.42 5.08 18.98
C ARG A 283 0.07 3.86 19.77
N HIS A 284 -0.76 2.83 19.90
CA HIS A 284 -0.51 1.63 20.69
C HIS A 284 0.70 0.85 20.16
N THR A 285 0.75 0.67 18.85
CA THR A 285 1.79 -0.14 18.22
C THR A 285 3.10 0.61 17.99
N ARG A 286 3.16 1.93 18.21
CA ARG A 286 4.31 2.77 17.84
C ARG A 286 5.65 2.24 18.33
N ALA A 287 5.73 1.78 19.58
CA ALA A 287 6.98 1.28 20.17
C ALA A 287 7.46 -0.05 19.55
N ARG A 288 6.57 -0.80 18.90
CA ARG A 288 6.84 -2.10 18.28
C ARG A 288 7.27 -2.00 16.82
N TYR A 289 7.12 -0.83 16.20
CA TYR A 289 7.55 -0.55 14.84
C TYR A 289 8.68 0.49 14.90
N PRO A 290 9.94 0.05 15.10
CA PRO A 290 11.07 0.95 15.25
C PRO A 290 11.27 1.79 13.98
N HIS A 291 11.84 2.97 14.17
CA HIS A 291 12.23 3.86 13.07
C HIS A 291 13.13 3.12 12.09
N ARG A 292 12.81 3.22 10.81
CA ARG A 292 13.65 2.65 9.76
C ARG A 292 14.73 3.66 9.38
N THR A 293 15.89 3.17 8.96
CA THR A 293 16.95 4.01 8.41
C THR A 293 16.39 4.84 7.24
N GLY A 294 16.37 6.17 7.37
CA GLY A 294 15.78 7.11 6.40
C GLY A 294 14.34 7.57 6.68
N GLU A 295 13.64 7.00 7.65
CA GLU A 295 12.32 7.43 8.14
C GLU A 295 12.53 8.25 9.43
N LEU A 296 12.76 9.54 9.27
CA LEU A 296 13.27 10.41 10.33
C LEU A 296 12.20 10.92 11.31
N ASN A 297 10.91 10.72 11.01
CA ASN A 297 9.77 11.32 11.74
C ASN A 297 10.04 12.80 12.08
N LEU A 298 10.58 13.56 11.12
CA LEU A 298 10.90 14.96 11.34
C LEU A 298 9.61 15.74 11.53
N LEU A 299 9.62 16.67 12.47
CA LEU A 299 8.52 17.61 12.62
C LEU A 299 8.47 18.50 11.38
N PRO A 300 7.38 18.44 10.59
CA PRO A 300 7.27 19.24 9.38
C PRO A 300 7.13 20.73 9.74
N ASP A 301 7.78 21.61 8.96
CA ASP A 301 7.50 23.05 9.02
C ASP A 301 6.14 23.31 8.36
N ARG A 302 5.08 23.25 9.16
CA ARG A 302 3.69 23.42 8.70
C ARG A 302 3.47 24.74 7.95
N ARG A 303 4.10 25.83 8.40
CA ARG A 303 3.95 27.14 7.74
C ARG A 303 4.58 27.12 6.35
N TYR A 304 5.75 26.50 6.22
CA TYR A 304 6.38 26.29 4.93
C TYR A 304 5.54 25.38 4.02
N LEU A 305 5.06 24.24 4.53
CA LEU A 305 4.26 23.30 3.74
C LEU A 305 2.96 23.92 3.24
N GLN A 306 2.26 24.69 4.09
CA GLN A 306 1.03 25.38 3.70
C GLN A 306 1.31 26.45 2.65
N ARG A 307 2.34 27.28 2.85
CA ARG A 307 2.71 28.35 1.91
C ARG A 307 3.15 27.83 0.55
N THR A 308 3.79 26.66 0.51
CA THR A 308 4.30 26.05 -0.72
C THR A 308 3.32 25.09 -1.39
N GLY A 309 2.21 24.73 -0.72
CA GLY A 309 1.26 23.73 -1.19
C GLY A 309 1.82 22.30 -1.21
N LEU A 310 2.98 22.06 -0.56
CA LEU A 310 3.62 20.74 -0.56
C LEU A 310 3.03 19.80 0.48
N GLY A 311 2.49 20.34 1.58
CA GLY A 311 1.89 19.52 2.64
C GLY A 311 0.74 18.66 2.12
N TYR A 312 0.43 17.57 2.82
CA TYR A 312 -0.84 16.90 2.62
C TYR A 312 -1.97 17.90 2.82
N THR A 313 -3.00 17.82 1.96
CA THR A 313 -4.18 18.69 2.00
C THR A 313 -3.89 20.20 1.91
N ALA A 314 -2.72 20.58 1.38
CA ALA A 314 -2.30 21.99 1.27
C ALA A 314 -2.34 22.53 -0.16
N ASP A 315 -2.59 21.69 -1.17
CA ASP A 315 -2.68 22.09 -2.57
C ASP A 315 -4.11 22.52 -2.96
N ALA A 316 -4.27 22.98 -4.19
CA ALA A 316 -5.53 23.53 -4.69
C ALA A 316 -6.71 22.55 -4.68
N ALA A 317 -6.45 21.24 -4.56
CA ALA A 317 -7.49 20.23 -4.44
C ALA A 317 -8.23 20.27 -3.08
N PHE A 318 -7.65 20.94 -2.07
CA PHE A 318 -8.21 21.07 -0.73
C PHE A 318 -8.43 22.56 -0.38
N PRO A 319 -9.55 23.17 -0.78
CA PRO A 319 -9.82 24.57 -0.51
C PRO A 319 -9.90 24.86 1.00
N ALA A 320 -9.51 26.07 1.40
CA ALA A 320 -9.33 26.50 2.79
C ALA A 320 -10.59 26.46 3.69
N HIS A 321 -11.76 26.07 3.16
CA HIS A 321 -12.97 25.90 3.96
C HIS A 321 -12.92 24.73 4.96
N ASP A 322 -11.90 23.88 4.88
CA ASP A 322 -11.68 22.79 5.86
C ASP A 322 -10.65 23.14 6.96
N SER A 323 -9.90 24.25 6.87
CA SER A 323 -8.77 24.51 7.77
C SER A 323 -9.02 25.50 8.91
N GLU A 324 -10.08 26.32 8.84
CA GLU A 324 -10.39 27.28 9.91
C GLU A 324 -11.07 26.67 11.15
N ARG A 325 -11.66 25.46 11.04
CA ARG A 325 -12.24 24.77 12.22
C ARG A 325 -11.20 24.07 13.09
N ASP A 326 -10.04 23.71 12.53
CA ASP A 326 -9.02 22.92 13.24
C ASP A 326 -7.99 23.76 14.01
N LEU A 327 -7.84 25.05 13.68
CA LEU A 327 -6.93 25.96 14.38
C LEU A 327 -7.57 26.64 15.60
N ALA A 328 -8.89 26.54 15.77
CA ALA A 328 -9.60 27.17 16.88
C ALA A 328 -9.81 26.26 18.11
N ASN A 329 -9.49 24.95 18.01
CA ASN A 329 -9.80 23.96 19.05
C ASN A 329 -8.61 23.09 19.50
N ARG A 330 -7.37 23.58 19.42
CA ARG A 330 -6.21 22.92 20.06
C ARG A 330 -5.23 23.88 20.69
#